data_AF-A0A1V2YL07-F1
#
_entry.id   AF-A0A1V2YL07-F1
#
_cell.length_a   1.000
_cell.length_b   1.000
_cell.length_c   1.000
_cell.angle_alpha   90.00
_cell.angle_beta   90.00
_cell.angle_gamma   90.00
#
_symmetry.space_group_name_H-M   'P 1'
#
loop_
_entity.id
_entity.type
_entity.pdbx_description
1 polymer ?
#
loop_
_entity_poly.entity_id
_entity_poly.type
_entity_poly.pdbx_seq_one_letter_code
_entity_poly.pdbx_strand_id
1 'polypeptide(L)'
;MLPTSIAVSIAASREGIAFLSVLEIIIMETAFELLKEAGIRLPGPVGHAIGVVGGIVIGQAAVDAKLISPMVVIIVALTAIATFAVPDYSLTTAFRLLKYGFIAVCALFGLYGFFLGILIMFAHLASLESFGTPFLAPYIGSEDRDSNGLRDTIIRYPIFMQARRPHFAKPHQKTRMRLRDSDSITQAPPGPDNQQKK
;
A
#
# COMPACT_ATOMS: atom_id res chain seq x y z
N MET A 1 -2.76 -5.90 27.89
CA MET A 1 -4.12 -5.59 28.37
C MET A 1 -4.47 -4.21 27.83
N LEU A 2 -5.57 -4.08 27.08
CA LEU A 2 -6.10 -2.78 26.67
C LEU A 2 -6.60 -2.04 27.94
N PRO A 3 -6.39 -0.73 28.07
CA PRO A 3 -6.99 0.05 29.15
C PRO A 3 -8.51 -0.13 29.16
N THR A 4 -9.07 -0.44 30.32
CA THR A 4 -10.51 -0.75 30.49
C THR A 4 -11.40 0.41 30.07
N SER A 5 -10.96 1.66 30.26
CA SER A 5 -11.66 2.85 29.79
C SER A 5 -11.90 2.83 28.29
N ILE A 6 -10.88 2.51 27.49
CA ILE A 6 -10.97 2.44 26.03
C ILE A 6 -11.87 1.27 25.60
N ALA A 7 -11.72 0.12 26.25
CA ALA A 7 -12.53 -1.06 25.94
C ALA A 7 -14.03 -0.80 26.17
N VAL A 8 -14.39 -0.14 27.27
CA VAL A 8 -15.78 0.24 27.59
C VAL A 8 -16.30 1.27 26.59
N SER A 9 -15.51 2.27 26.21
CA SER A 9 -15.93 3.25 25.18
C SER A 9 -16.17 2.60 23.82
N ILE A 10 -15.36 1.62 23.41
CA ILE A 10 -15.57 0.88 22.16
C ILE A 10 -16.84 0.03 22.25
N ALA A 11 -17.07 -0.66 23.37
CA ALA A 11 -18.29 -1.44 23.57
C ALA A 11 -19.55 -0.55 23.52
N ALA A 12 -19.52 0.58 24.22
CA ALA A 12 -20.60 1.57 24.22
C ALA A 12 -20.85 2.17 22.83
N SER A 13 -19.81 2.35 22.00
CA SER A 13 -19.95 2.87 20.64
C SER A 13 -20.74 1.96 19.69
N ARG A 14 -20.96 0.70 20.07
CA ARG A 14 -21.76 -0.27 19.32
C ARG A 14 -23.20 -0.41 19.86
N GLU A 15 -23.50 0.22 20.99
CA GLU A 15 -24.81 0.10 21.62
C GLU A 15 -25.88 0.86 20.81
N GLY A 16 -26.95 0.15 20.41
CA GLY A 16 -28.05 0.75 19.66
C GLY A 16 -27.80 0.94 18.16
N ILE A 17 -26.78 0.28 17.59
CA ILE A 17 -26.50 0.32 16.15
C ILE A 17 -27.31 -0.75 15.42
N ALA A 18 -27.94 -0.36 14.31
CA ALA A 18 -28.89 -1.21 13.58
C ALA A 18 -28.22 -2.33 12.77
N PHE A 19 -26.98 -2.12 12.30
CA PHE A 19 -26.29 -3.04 11.39
C PHE A 19 -25.22 -3.90 12.06
N LEU A 20 -24.98 -5.07 11.47
CA LEU A 20 -23.84 -5.91 11.79
C LEU A 20 -22.54 -5.24 11.32
N SER A 21 -21.44 -5.46 12.05
CA SER A 21 -20.14 -4.81 11.77
C SER A 21 -19.66 -4.96 10.33
N VAL A 22 -19.89 -6.13 9.72
CA VAL A 22 -19.51 -6.38 8.32
C VAL A 22 -20.29 -5.48 7.36
N LEU A 23 -21.59 -5.29 7.62
CA LEU A 23 -22.45 -4.45 6.79
C LEU A 23 -22.13 -2.97 6.98
N GLU A 24 -21.84 -2.53 8.22
CA GLU A 24 -21.35 -1.17 8.52
C GLU A 24 -20.12 -0.84 7.65
N ILE A 25 -19.14 -1.75 7.61
CA ILE A 25 -17.90 -1.59 6.86
C ILE A 25 -18.18 -1.57 5.35
N ILE A 26 -18.95 -2.52 4.81
CA ILE A 26 -19.24 -2.58 3.37
C ILE A 26 -19.93 -1.31 2.87
N ILE A 27 -20.92 -0.80 3.62
CA ILE A 27 -21.65 0.41 3.25
C ILE A 27 -20.70 1.62 3.26
N MET A 28 -19.94 1.82 4.35
CA MET A 28 -19.04 2.98 4.42
C MET A 28 -17.86 2.88 3.47
N GLU A 29 -17.26 1.71 3.29
CA GLU A 29 -16.17 1.52 2.32
C GLU A 29 -16.66 1.83 0.92
N THR A 30 -17.84 1.33 0.54
CA THR A 30 -18.41 1.64 -0.78
C THR A 30 -18.69 3.14 -0.92
N ALA A 31 -19.28 3.78 0.10
CA ALA A 31 -19.56 5.22 0.07
C ALA A 31 -18.29 6.06 -0.08
N PHE A 32 -17.25 5.80 0.71
CA PHE A 32 -15.98 6.52 0.63
C PHE A 32 -15.24 6.26 -0.67
N GLU A 33 -15.32 5.05 -1.22
CA GLU A 33 -14.70 4.72 -2.51
C GLU A 33 -15.41 5.47 -3.66
N LEU A 34 -16.74 5.57 -3.63
CA LEU A 34 -17.52 6.37 -4.58
C LEU A 34 -17.21 7.86 -4.46
N LEU A 35 -17.10 8.38 -3.25
CA LEU A 35 -16.69 9.77 -3.02
C LEU A 35 -15.31 10.05 -3.59
N LYS A 36 -14.34 9.14 -3.37
CA LYS A 36 -12.99 9.26 -3.92
C LYS A 36 -13.00 9.25 -5.45
N GLU A 37 -13.70 8.31 -6.06
CA GLU A 37 -13.79 8.18 -7.52
C GLU A 37 -14.50 9.39 -8.16
N ALA A 38 -15.54 9.92 -7.51
CA ALA A 38 -16.19 11.16 -7.94
C ALA A 38 -15.24 12.37 -7.81
N GLY A 39 -14.50 12.46 -6.70
CA GLY A 39 -13.56 13.54 -6.44
C GLY A 39 -12.44 13.62 -7.48
N ILE A 40 -11.88 12.49 -7.92
CA ILE A 40 -10.82 12.45 -8.93
C ILE A 40 -11.33 12.69 -10.37
N ARG A 41 -12.63 12.46 -10.63
CA ARG A 41 -13.24 12.62 -11.96
C ARG A 41 -13.74 14.03 -12.24
N LEU A 42 -13.99 14.81 -11.18
CA LEU A 42 -14.56 16.15 -11.30
C LEU A 42 -13.45 17.21 -11.32
N PRO A 43 -13.68 18.35 -12.00
CA PRO A 43 -12.70 19.44 -12.05
C PRO A 43 -12.48 20.07 -10.66
N GLY A 44 -11.26 20.55 -10.42
CA GLY A 44 -10.69 20.89 -9.10
C GLY A 44 -11.65 21.47 -8.05
N PRO A 45 -12.38 22.56 -8.33
CA PRO A 45 -13.29 23.17 -7.35
C PRO A 45 -14.46 22.25 -6.95
N VAL A 46 -15.01 21.50 -7.90
CA VAL A 46 -16.16 20.61 -7.70
C VAL A 46 -15.72 19.33 -6.98
N GLY A 47 -14.56 18.77 -7.36
CA GLY A 47 -13.98 17.59 -6.71
C GLY A 47 -13.65 17.86 -5.23
N HIS A 48 -13.08 19.03 -4.91
CA HIS A 48 -12.82 19.42 -3.53
C HIS A 48 -14.12 19.58 -2.73
N ALA A 49 -15.12 20.26 -3.29
CA ALA A 49 -16.42 20.46 -2.62
C ALA A 49 -17.11 19.11 -2.30
N ILE A 50 -17.13 18.17 -3.25
CA ILE A 50 -17.70 16.83 -3.02
C ILE A 50 -16.91 16.03 -1.99
N GLY A 51 -15.57 16.15 -1.97
CA GLY A 51 -14.75 15.50 -0.95
C GLY A 51 -15.08 15.99 0.45
N VAL A 52 -15.14 17.32 0.64
CA VAL A 52 -15.42 17.93 1.96
C VAL A 52 -16.87 17.69 2.39
N VAL A 53 -17.83 18.03 1.54
CA VAL A 53 -19.26 17.90 1.86
C VAL A 53 -19.61 16.42 1.97
N GLY A 54 -19.19 15.58 1.04
CA GLY A 54 -19.47 14.15 1.04
C GLY A 54 -18.89 13.46 2.28
N GLY A 55 -17.63 13.71 2.62
CA GLY A 55 -16.98 13.07 3.77
C GLY A 55 -17.63 13.44 5.11
N ILE A 56 -17.89 14.74 5.33
CA ILE A 56 -18.48 15.23 6.58
C ILE A 56 -19.97 14.86 6.68
N VAL A 57 -20.76 15.15 5.64
CA VAL A 57 -22.21 14.95 5.67
C VAL A 57 -22.56 13.47 5.72
N ILE A 58 -21.92 12.62 4.91
CA ILE A 58 -22.21 11.17 4.93
C ILE A 58 -21.74 10.57 6.26
N GLY A 59 -20.55 10.95 6.74
CA GLY A 59 -20.02 10.45 8.01
C GLY A 59 -20.91 10.80 9.20
N GLN A 60 -21.31 12.07 9.33
CA GLN A 60 -22.18 12.53 10.42
C GLN A 60 -23.58 11.94 10.31
N ALA A 61 -24.21 12.01 9.13
CA ALA A 61 -25.56 11.48 8.94
C ALA A 61 -25.64 9.97 9.25
N ALA A 62 -24.62 9.20 8.90
CA ALA A 62 -24.57 7.77 9.19
C ALA A 62 -24.47 7.45 10.69
N VAL A 63 -23.72 8.27 11.44
CA VAL A 63 -23.58 8.15 12.90
C VAL A 63 -24.84 8.62 13.61
N ASP A 64 -25.38 9.77 13.24
CA ASP A 64 -26.57 10.37 13.86
C ASP A 64 -27.82 9.49 13.64
N ALA A 65 -27.92 8.86 12.47
CA ALA A 65 -28.97 7.87 12.18
C ALA A 65 -28.77 6.52 12.89
N LYS A 66 -27.69 6.35 13.66
CA LYS A 66 -27.30 5.08 14.33
C LYS A 66 -27.20 3.89 13.36
N LEU A 67 -26.89 4.16 12.10
CA LEU A 67 -26.67 3.11 11.11
C LEU A 67 -25.26 2.53 11.25
N ILE A 68 -24.29 3.37 11.62
CA ILE A 68 -22.86 3.05 11.56
C ILE A 68 -22.18 3.56 12.82
N SER A 69 -21.28 2.76 13.39
CA SER A 69 -20.56 3.14 14.60
C SER A 69 -19.52 4.22 14.33
N PRO A 70 -19.35 5.19 15.25
CA PRO A 70 -18.28 6.19 15.15
C PRO A 70 -16.89 5.55 14.94
N MET A 71 -16.64 4.41 15.57
CA MET A 71 -15.39 3.65 15.43
C MET A 71 -15.18 3.14 14.00
N VAL A 72 -16.22 2.60 13.35
CA VAL A 72 -16.12 2.17 11.95
C VAL A 72 -15.87 3.35 11.03
N VAL A 73 -16.54 4.49 11.24
CA VAL A 73 -16.30 5.70 10.43
C VAL A 73 -14.84 6.15 10.51
N ILE A 74 -14.23 6.16 11.70
CA ILE A 74 -12.82 6.52 11.88
C ILE A 74 -11.91 5.55 11.11
N ILE A 75 -12.13 4.23 11.26
CA ILE A 75 -11.30 3.21 10.61
C ILE A 75 -11.39 3.32 9.07
N VAL A 76 -12.60 3.49 8.53
CA VAL A 76 -12.82 3.62 7.09
C VAL A 76 -12.23 4.94 6.56
N ALA A 77 -12.40 6.05 7.27
CA ALA A 77 -11.83 7.34 6.86
C ALA A 77 -10.30 7.30 6.82
N LEU A 78 -9.65 6.71 7.84
CA LEU A 78 -8.21 6.50 7.84
C LEU A 78 -7.75 5.62 6.68
N THR A 79 -8.48 4.53 6.43
CA THR A 79 -8.20 3.62 5.30
C THR A 79 -8.32 4.35 3.96
N ALA A 80 -9.38 5.14 3.77
CA ALA A 80 -9.60 5.93 2.56
C ALA A 80 -8.47 6.94 2.32
N ILE A 81 -8.07 7.69 3.36
CA ILE A 81 -6.95 8.64 3.28
C ILE A 81 -5.64 7.92 2.96
N ALA A 82 -5.38 6.76 3.59
CA ALA A 82 -4.18 5.97 3.36
C ALA A 82 -4.05 5.51 1.90
N THR A 83 -5.17 5.32 1.17
CA THR A 83 -5.10 4.96 -0.25
C THR A 83 -4.46 6.03 -1.13
N PHE A 84 -4.46 7.30 -0.72
CA PHE A 84 -3.78 8.38 -1.46
C PHE A 84 -2.25 8.38 -1.26
N ALA A 85 -1.72 7.63 -0.29
CA ALA A 85 -0.29 7.47 -0.12
C ALA A 85 0.34 6.61 -1.23
N VAL A 86 -0.48 5.82 -1.94
CA VAL A 86 -0.03 5.00 -3.07
C VAL A 86 0.04 5.88 -4.32
N PRO A 87 1.23 6.11 -4.90
CA PRO A 87 1.40 7.04 -6.03
C PRO A 87 0.91 6.46 -7.37
N ASP A 88 0.64 5.14 -7.43
CA ASP A 88 0.21 4.44 -8.63
C ASP A 88 -1.29 4.09 -8.59
N TYR A 89 -2.02 4.50 -9.62
CA TYR A 89 -3.47 4.30 -9.71
C TYR A 89 -3.85 2.83 -9.92
N SER A 90 -3.06 2.09 -10.70
CA SER A 90 -3.31 0.67 -10.97
C SER A 90 -3.16 -0.15 -9.69
N LEU A 91 -2.10 0.13 -8.93
CA LEU A 91 -1.85 -0.48 -7.63
C LEU A 91 -2.93 -0.13 -6.61
N THR A 92 -3.40 1.12 -6.59
CA THR A 92 -4.53 1.55 -5.75
C THR A 92 -5.80 0.75 -6.07
N THR A 93 -6.07 0.52 -7.36
CA THR A 93 -7.22 -0.29 -7.79
C THR A 93 -7.08 -1.76 -7.39
N ALA A 94 -5.88 -2.33 -7.45
CA ALA A 94 -5.62 -3.68 -6.98
C ALA A 94 -5.86 -3.81 -5.46
N PHE A 95 -5.33 -2.87 -4.66
CA PHE A 95 -5.57 -2.84 -3.21
C PHE A 95 -7.05 -2.67 -2.86
N ARG A 96 -7.80 -1.89 -3.64
CA ARG A 96 -9.25 -1.76 -3.49
C ARG A 96 -9.96 -3.11 -3.61
N LEU A 97 -9.67 -3.88 -4.65
CA LEU A 97 -10.29 -5.21 -4.84
C LEU A 97 -9.85 -6.18 -3.73
N LEU A 98 -8.57 -6.15 -3.37
CA LEU A 98 -8.01 -6.99 -2.32
C LEU A 98 -8.70 -6.72 -0.96
N LYS A 99 -8.94 -5.45 -0.62
CA LYS A 99 -9.65 -5.03 0.60
C LYS A 99 -11.04 -5.67 0.70
N TYR A 100 -11.84 -5.65 -0.36
CA TYR A 100 -13.15 -6.32 -0.35
C TYR A 100 -13.04 -7.84 -0.20
N GLY A 101 -12.02 -8.46 -0.78
CA GLY A 101 -11.71 -9.88 -0.55
C GLY A 101 -11.38 -10.18 0.91
N PHE A 102 -10.54 -9.35 1.55
CA PHE A 102 -10.22 -9.48 2.97
C PHE A 102 -11.45 -9.29 3.86
N ILE A 103 -12.32 -8.32 3.57
CA ILE A 103 -13.57 -8.13 4.31
C ILE A 103 -14.43 -9.40 4.25
N ALA A 104 -14.56 -10.02 3.07
CA ALA A 104 -15.33 -11.26 2.92
C ALA A 104 -14.73 -12.43 3.71
N VAL A 105 -13.41 -12.64 3.63
CA VAL A 105 -12.73 -13.72 4.34
C VAL A 105 -12.79 -13.51 5.87
N CYS A 106 -12.59 -12.28 6.34
CA CYS A 106 -12.71 -11.93 7.76
C CYS A 106 -14.16 -12.01 8.25
N ALA A 107 -15.15 -11.74 7.41
CA ALA A 107 -16.55 -11.90 7.78
C ALA A 107 -16.93 -13.38 8.03
N LEU A 108 -16.37 -14.29 7.24
CA LEU A 108 -16.63 -15.73 7.35
C LEU A 108 -15.84 -16.41 8.46
N PHE A 109 -14.55 -16.07 8.58
CA PHE A 109 -13.60 -16.77 9.46
C PHE A 109 -13.11 -15.92 10.64
N GLY A 110 -13.61 -14.69 10.78
CA GLY A 110 -13.17 -13.76 11.83
C GLY A 110 -11.68 -13.41 11.73
N LEU A 111 -11.04 -13.29 12.89
CA LEU A 111 -9.60 -13.00 13.00
C LEU A 111 -8.72 -14.10 12.39
N TYR A 112 -9.17 -15.36 12.38
CA TYR A 112 -8.43 -16.44 11.72
C TYR A 112 -8.34 -16.20 10.20
N GLY A 113 -9.45 -15.75 9.60
CA GLY A 113 -9.50 -15.37 8.19
C GLY A 113 -8.51 -14.27 7.82
N PHE A 114 -8.30 -13.30 8.72
CA PHE A 114 -7.33 -12.22 8.51
C PHE A 114 -5.90 -12.75 8.34
N PHE A 115 -5.44 -13.61 9.26
CA PHE A 115 -4.11 -14.20 9.17
C PHE A 115 -3.96 -15.13 7.97
N LEU A 116 -4.99 -15.93 7.67
CA LEU A 116 -5.01 -16.79 6.50
C LEU A 116 -4.92 -15.98 5.19
N GLY A 117 -5.71 -14.90 5.09
CA GLY A 117 -5.70 -14.00 3.95
C GLY A 117 -4.34 -13.33 3.75
N ILE A 118 -3.70 -12.88 4.84
CA ILE A 118 -2.35 -12.32 4.79
C ILE A 118 -1.35 -13.34 4.28
N LEU A 119 -1.41 -14.58 4.78
CA LEU A 119 -0.50 -15.64 4.37
C LEU A 119 -0.66 -15.98 2.88
N ILE A 120 -1.89 -16.12 2.40
CA ILE A 120 -2.19 -16.37 0.98
C ILE A 120 -1.70 -15.21 0.12
N MET A 121 -1.92 -13.97 0.56
CA MET A 121 -1.43 -12.77 -0.14
C MET A 121 0.09 -12.77 -0.26
N PHE A 122 0.83 -13.01 0.84
CA PHE A 122 2.29 -13.08 0.79
C PHE A 122 2.80 -14.23 -0.08
N ALA A 123 2.18 -15.40 0.00
CA ALA A 123 2.53 -16.54 -0.85
C ALA A 123 2.32 -16.21 -2.34
N HIS A 124 1.21 -15.56 -2.68
CA HIS A 124 0.96 -15.11 -4.05
C HIS A 124 2.01 -14.10 -4.52
N LEU A 125 2.31 -13.11 -3.70
CA LEU A 125 3.33 -12.10 -3.98
C LEU A 125 4.74 -12.68 -4.15
N ALA A 126 5.10 -13.69 -3.36
CA ALA A 126 6.38 -14.39 -3.48
C ALA A 126 6.50 -15.25 -4.74
N SER A 127 5.38 -15.68 -5.32
CA SER A 127 5.34 -16.45 -6.58
C SER A 127 5.38 -15.56 -7.83
N LEU A 128 5.21 -14.25 -7.69
CA LEU A 128 5.21 -13.33 -8.83
C LEU A 128 6.64 -12.93 -9.20
N GLU A 129 6.90 -12.91 -10.50
CA GLU A 129 8.14 -12.38 -11.08
C GLU A 129 7.83 -11.18 -11.97
N SER A 130 8.66 -10.15 -11.89
CA SER A 130 8.59 -8.94 -12.71
C SER A 130 9.90 -8.82 -13.49
N PHE A 131 9.83 -9.01 -14.81
CA PHE A 131 10.99 -9.02 -15.71
C PHE A 131 12.13 -9.95 -15.24
N GLY A 132 11.77 -11.16 -14.78
CA GLY A 132 12.71 -12.18 -14.30
C GLY A 132 13.31 -11.92 -12.91
N THR A 133 12.81 -10.92 -12.18
CA THR A 133 13.16 -10.66 -10.77
C THR A 133 11.95 -10.93 -9.88
N PRO A 134 12.09 -11.58 -8.71
CA PRO A 134 10.98 -11.76 -7.77
C PRO A 134 10.33 -10.43 -7.39
N PHE A 135 9.00 -10.39 -7.33
CA PHE A 135 8.24 -9.17 -6.98
C PHE A 135 8.59 -8.64 -5.59
N LEU A 136 8.99 -9.53 -4.68
CA LEU A 136 9.43 -9.20 -3.32
C LEU A 136 10.92 -8.89 -3.19
N ALA A 137 11.68 -8.78 -4.29
CA ALA A 137 13.06 -8.34 -4.20
C ALA A 137 13.13 -6.89 -3.63
N PRO A 138 14.06 -6.58 -2.72
CA PRO A 138 15.17 -7.41 -2.23
C PRO A 138 14.88 -8.23 -0.95
N TYR A 139 13.63 -8.29 -0.48
CA TYR A 139 13.24 -9.03 0.73
C TYR A 139 13.30 -10.56 0.56
N ILE A 140 13.05 -11.03 -0.67
CA ILE A 140 13.11 -12.45 -1.05
C ILE A 140 14.02 -12.59 -2.26
N GLY A 141 15.00 -13.49 -2.18
CA GLY A 141 15.95 -13.78 -3.26
C GLY A 141 17.39 -13.88 -2.76
N SER A 142 18.08 -14.97 -3.11
CA SER A 142 19.46 -15.25 -2.66
C SER A 142 20.54 -14.42 -3.36
N GLU A 143 20.21 -13.81 -4.51
CA GLU A 143 21.18 -13.08 -5.35
C GLU A 143 21.43 -11.64 -4.87
N ASP A 144 20.58 -11.10 -3.99
CA ASP A 144 20.69 -9.73 -3.47
C ASP A 144 21.28 -9.69 -2.04
N ARG A 145 22.28 -10.54 -1.76
CA ARG A 145 23.08 -10.51 -0.52
C ARG A 145 24.00 -9.28 -0.38
N ASP A 146 23.87 -8.27 -1.24
CA ASP A 146 24.49 -6.97 -0.95
C ASP A 146 23.65 -6.30 0.15
N SER A 147 24.16 -6.27 1.38
CA SER A 147 23.51 -5.64 2.54
C SER A 147 23.07 -4.19 2.26
N ASN A 148 23.62 -3.55 1.23
CA ASN A 148 23.26 -2.21 0.80
C ASN A 148 21.87 -2.12 0.14
N GLY A 149 21.39 -3.17 -0.55
CA GLY A 149 20.07 -3.15 -1.22
C GLY A 149 18.90 -3.12 -0.23
N LEU A 150 18.98 -3.91 0.84
CA LEU A 150 18.00 -3.91 1.93
C LEU A 150 18.01 -2.57 2.69
N ARG A 151 19.21 -2.01 2.94
CA ARG A 151 19.37 -0.70 3.60
C ARG A 151 18.73 0.41 2.78
N ASP A 152 19.00 0.44 1.47
CA ASP A 152 18.45 1.44 0.54
C ASP A 152 16.92 1.32 0.36
N THR A 153 16.34 0.15 0.66
CA THR A 153 14.89 -0.11 0.57
C THR A 153 14.15 0.36 1.83
N ILE A 154 14.70 0.11 3.02
CA ILE A 154 14.09 0.55 4.29
C ILE A 154 14.34 2.05 4.52
N ILE A 155 15.56 2.50 4.23
CA ILE A 155 15.99 3.89 4.39
C ILE A 155 16.57 4.36 3.06
N ARG A 156 15.78 5.15 2.32
CA ARG A 156 16.22 5.69 1.04
C ARG A 156 17.20 6.84 1.26
N TYR A 157 18.50 6.54 1.21
CA TYR A 157 19.55 7.55 1.22
C TYR A 157 19.47 8.46 -0.02
N PRO A 158 19.92 9.72 0.09
CA PRO A 158 19.88 10.64 -1.02
C PRO A 158 20.74 10.14 -2.19
N ILE A 159 20.30 10.45 -3.42
CA ILE A 159 20.85 9.91 -4.67
C ILE A 159 22.39 10.03 -4.77
N PHE A 160 22.97 11.12 -4.25
CA PHE A 160 24.40 11.39 -4.29
C PHE A 160 25.25 10.45 -3.41
N MET A 161 24.66 9.83 -2.38
CA MET A 161 25.33 8.84 -1.52
C MET A 161 25.21 7.40 -2.05
N GLN A 162 24.41 7.17 -3.09
CA GLN A 162 24.20 5.86 -3.68
C GLN A 162 25.24 5.56 -4.77
N ALA A 163 26.42 5.10 -4.37
CA ALA A 163 27.51 4.76 -5.29
C ALA A 163 27.27 3.45 -6.06
N ARG A 164 26.48 2.51 -5.50
CA ARG A 164 26.15 1.21 -6.11
C ARG A 164 24.74 1.20 -6.68
N ARG A 165 24.53 0.37 -7.72
CA ARG A 165 23.20 0.11 -8.29
C ARG A 165 22.56 -1.09 -7.59
N PRO A 166 21.23 -1.10 -7.43
CA PRO A 166 20.51 -2.30 -7.03
C PRO A 166 20.75 -3.43 -8.05
N HIS A 167 20.88 -4.67 -7.57
CA HIS A 167 21.26 -5.81 -8.40
C HIS A 167 20.23 -6.09 -9.51
N PHE A 168 18.94 -5.92 -9.22
CA PHE A 168 17.83 -6.08 -10.15
C PHE A 168 17.81 -5.07 -11.32
N ALA A 169 18.51 -3.94 -11.22
CA ALA A 169 18.51 -2.94 -12.31
C ALA A 169 19.45 -3.31 -13.46
N LYS A 170 20.68 -3.77 -13.14
CA LYS A 170 21.70 -4.25 -14.10
C LYS A 170 22.68 -5.19 -13.37
N PRO A 171 22.52 -6.53 -13.47
CA PRO A 171 23.36 -7.49 -12.74
C PRO A 171 24.86 -7.35 -13.02
N HIS A 172 25.20 -7.07 -14.28
CA HIS A 172 26.60 -6.98 -14.75
C HIS A 172 27.27 -5.62 -14.50
N GLN A 173 26.56 -4.59 -14.01
CA GLN A 173 27.13 -3.26 -13.80
C GLN A 173 26.74 -2.65 -12.44
N LYS A 174 27.54 -2.99 -11.41
CA LYS A 174 27.28 -2.63 -10.00
C LYS A 174 27.54 -1.17 -9.64
N THR A 175 28.40 -0.45 -10.37
CA THR A 175 28.74 0.95 -10.06
C THR A 175 27.75 1.92 -10.70
N ARG A 176 27.09 2.75 -9.88
CA ARG A 176 26.14 3.76 -10.35
C ARG A 176 26.85 5.03 -10.80
N MET A 177 27.72 5.55 -9.94
CA MET A 177 28.54 6.74 -10.17
C MET A 177 29.98 6.39 -9.84
N ARG A 178 30.89 6.56 -10.82
CA ARG A 178 32.32 6.56 -10.50
C ARG A 178 32.63 7.89 -9.84
N LEU A 179 32.91 7.86 -8.53
CA LEU A 179 33.61 8.95 -7.88
C LEU A 179 34.92 9.13 -8.63
N ARG A 180 35.25 10.38 -8.99
CA ARG A 180 36.49 10.69 -9.69
C ARG A 180 37.64 10.49 -8.71
N ASP A 181 38.21 9.29 -8.70
CA ASP A 181 39.52 9.06 -8.10
C ASP A 181 40.56 9.75 -8.99
N SER A 182 41.39 10.57 -8.36
CA SER A 182 42.45 11.39 -8.98
C SER A 182 43.45 10.57 -9.80
N ASP A 183 43.53 9.25 -9.62
CA ASP A 183 44.64 8.40 -10.07
C ASP A 183 44.29 7.30 -11.08
N SER A 184 43.08 7.27 -11.66
CA SER A 184 42.75 6.27 -12.69
C SER A 184 42.15 6.86 -13.97
N ILE A 185 43.00 7.55 -14.73
CA ILE A 185 42.83 7.69 -16.18
C ILE A 185 43.07 6.30 -16.78
N THR A 186 42.05 5.46 -16.84
CA THR A 186 41.80 4.44 -17.87
C THR A 186 40.68 3.54 -17.36
N GLN A 187 39.51 3.69 -17.96
CA GLN A 187 38.63 2.61 -18.40
C GLN A 187 37.32 3.28 -18.83
N ALA A 188 37.16 3.55 -20.11
CA ALA A 188 35.83 3.75 -20.67
C ALA A 188 34.97 2.51 -20.33
N PRO A 189 33.63 2.63 -20.22
CA PRO A 189 32.79 1.44 -20.12
C PRO A 189 33.13 0.50 -21.29
N PRO A 190 33.25 -0.82 -21.09
CA PRO A 190 33.21 -1.72 -22.23
C PRO A 190 31.93 -1.39 -22.99
N GLY A 191 32.07 -1.10 -24.30
CA GLY A 191 30.95 -0.85 -25.19
C GLY A 191 29.97 -2.03 -25.16
N PRO A 192 28.75 -1.88 -25.70
CA PRO A 192 27.78 -2.96 -25.73
C PRO A 192 28.44 -4.22 -26.27
N ASP A 193 28.48 -5.27 -25.45
CA ASP A 193 29.11 -6.54 -25.77
C ASP A 193 28.35 -7.13 -26.96
N ASN A 194 29.02 -7.15 -28.10
CA ASN A 194 28.45 -7.53 -29.38
C ASN A 194 28.42 -9.06 -29.48
N GLN A 195 27.72 -9.72 -28.54
CA GLN A 195 27.51 -11.17 -28.53
C GLN A 195 26.11 -11.56 -29.02
N GLN A 196 25.66 -10.87 -30.08
CA GLN A 196 24.63 -11.38 -30.97
C GLN A 196 25.13 -11.27 -32.41
N LYS A 197 26.05 -12.18 -32.80
CA LYS A 197 26.13 -12.84 -34.12
C LYS A 197 27.44 -13.61 -34.30
N LYS A 198 27.31 -14.94 -34.33
CA LYS A 198 28.23 -15.97 -34.85
C LYS A 198 29.56 -16.18 -34.14
#